data_AF-A0A3D4C685-F1
#
_entry.id   AF-A0A3D4C685-F1
#
_cell.length_a   1.000
_cell.length_b   1.000
_cell.length_c   1.000
_cell.angle_alpha   90.00
_cell.angle_beta   90.00
_cell.angle_gamma   90.00
#
_symmetry.space_group_name_H-M   'P 1'
#
loop_
_entity.id
_entity.type
_entity.pdbx_description
1 polymer ?
#
loop_
_entity_poly.entity_id
_entity_poly.type
_entity_poly.pdbx_seq_one_letter_code
_entity_poly.pdbx_strand_id
1 'polypeptide(L)'
;MVNHSHVKKLVKILIGAAWIDGRIQPEERQYLREIAQAKGLASDPEIKPWLYELVPVKPKDCYEWVKEYLGDHPTPEDYGNLIAAISGLIYSDGDVAVEEARLLSQLEELSKSSRANPAAPTTLLKQIQKLYRRWVDIQN
;
A
#
# COMPACT_ATOMS: atom_id res chain seq x y z
N MET A 1 -5.99 -0.42 -21.30
CA MET A 1 -5.93 -1.77 -20.70
C MET A 1 -5.35 -1.62 -19.31
N VAL A 2 -6.14 -1.72 -18.26
CA VAL A 2 -5.62 -1.65 -16.89
C VAL A 2 -4.75 -2.90 -16.69
N ASN A 3 -3.43 -2.71 -16.64
CA ASN A 3 -2.49 -3.81 -16.56
C ASN A 3 -2.72 -4.58 -15.25
N HIS A 4 -3.27 -5.80 -15.34
CA HIS A 4 -3.45 -6.71 -14.19
C HIS A 4 -2.16 -6.87 -13.36
N SER A 5 -0.98 -6.78 -14.00
CA SER A 5 0.32 -6.80 -13.34
C SER A 5 0.54 -5.60 -12.42
N HIS A 6 0.06 -4.42 -12.79
CA HIS A 6 0.19 -3.19 -12.00
C HIS A 6 -0.70 -3.23 -10.76
N VAL A 7 -1.97 -3.61 -10.94
CA VAL A 7 -2.93 -3.77 -9.83
C VAL A 7 -2.46 -4.84 -8.84
N LYS A 8 -1.91 -5.95 -9.35
CA LYS A 8 -1.30 -6.99 -8.52
C LYS A 8 -0.16 -6.46 -7.65
N LYS A 9 0.75 -5.66 -8.21
CA LYS A 9 1.84 -5.05 -7.43
C LYS A 9 1.31 -4.13 -6.33
N LEU A 10 0.29 -3.30 -6.63
CA LEU A 10 -0.34 -2.43 -5.64
C LEU A 10 -0.97 -3.22 -4.49
N VAL A 11 -1.71 -4.29 -4.81
CA VAL A 11 -2.30 -5.18 -3.79
C VAL A 11 -1.21 -5.85 -2.95
N LYS A 12 -0.09 -6.29 -3.55
CA LYS A 12 1.06 -6.85 -2.80
C LYS A 12 1.63 -5.84 -1.81
N ILE A 13 1.84 -4.59 -2.24
CA ILE A 13 2.33 -3.51 -1.36
C ILE A 13 1.34 -3.25 -0.23
N LEU A 14 0.04 -3.21 -0.52
CA LEU A 14 -1.01 -3.01 0.48
C LEU A 14 -1.03 -4.13 1.54
N ILE A 15 -0.96 -5.39 1.11
CA ILE A 15 -0.86 -6.54 2.02
C ILE A 15 0.41 -6.42 2.87
N GLY A 16 1.55 -6.09 2.26
CA GLY A 16 2.80 -5.89 2.99
C GLY A 16 2.73 -4.75 4.01
N ALA A 17 2.04 -3.64 3.68
CA ALA A 17 1.82 -2.53 4.59
C ALA A 17 0.95 -2.93 5.80
N ALA A 18 -0.06 -3.78 5.61
CA ALA A 18 -0.85 -4.33 6.71
C ALA A 18 -0.01 -5.24 7.64
N TRP A 19 0.96 -5.97 7.08
CA TRP A 19 1.86 -6.84 7.84
C TRP A 19 3.00 -6.12 8.57
N ILE A 20 3.20 -4.81 8.39
CA ILE A 20 4.36 -4.10 8.97
C ILE A 20 4.42 -4.13 10.49
N ASP A 21 3.27 -4.14 11.15
CA ASP A 21 3.20 -4.29 12.61
C ASP A 21 3.42 -5.74 13.07
N GLY A 22 3.64 -6.67 12.14
CA GLY A 22 3.83 -8.11 12.39
C GLY A 22 2.53 -8.88 12.63
N ARG A 23 1.38 -8.20 12.63
CA ARG A 23 0.04 -8.80 12.75
C ARG A 23 -0.96 -8.00 11.94
N ILE A 24 -1.84 -8.69 11.22
CA ILE A 24 -2.99 -8.12 10.54
C ILE A 24 -4.22 -8.28 11.43
N GLN A 25 -5.02 -7.22 11.58
CA GLN A 25 -6.28 -7.28 12.30
C GLN A 25 -7.38 -7.97 11.47
N PRO A 26 -8.38 -8.63 12.09
CA PRO A 26 -9.45 -9.31 11.37
C PRO A 26 -10.18 -8.43 10.34
N GLU A 27 -10.41 -7.18 10.68
CA GLU A 27 -11.07 -6.15 9.87
C GLU A 27 -10.20 -5.80 8.66
N GLU A 28 -8.90 -5.61 8.89
CA GLU A 28 -7.92 -5.40 7.83
C GLU A 28 -7.91 -6.59 6.86
N ARG A 29 -7.86 -7.82 7.38
CA ARG A 29 -7.87 -9.02 6.53
C ARG A 29 -9.13 -9.10 5.67
N GLN A 30 -10.29 -8.83 6.26
CA GLN A 30 -11.56 -8.85 5.54
C GLN A 30 -11.52 -7.83 4.40
N TYR A 31 -11.04 -6.62 4.67
CA TYR A 31 -10.96 -5.59 3.66
C TYR A 31 -9.95 -5.89 2.54
N LEU A 32 -8.77 -6.45 2.85
CA LEU A 32 -7.82 -6.91 1.83
C LEU A 32 -8.46 -7.93 0.89
N ARG A 33 -9.31 -8.82 1.41
CA ARG A 33 -10.04 -9.81 0.60
C ARG A 33 -11.06 -9.14 -0.31
N GLU A 34 -11.78 -8.14 0.19
CA GLU A 34 -12.74 -7.37 -0.60
C GLU A 34 -12.06 -6.62 -1.74
N ILE A 35 -10.94 -5.93 -1.48
CA ILE A 35 -10.14 -5.29 -2.53
C ILE A 35 -9.66 -6.35 -3.53
N ALA A 36 -9.06 -7.44 -3.06
CA ALA A 36 -8.56 -8.49 -3.95
C ALA A 36 -9.69 -9.08 -4.79
N GLN A 37 -10.89 -9.25 -4.24
CA GLN A 37 -12.05 -9.76 -4.96
C GLN A 37 -12.57 -8.74 -5.99
N ALA A 38 -12.71 -7.47 -5.60
CA ALA A 38 -13.13 -6.38 -6.48
C ALA A 38 -12.17 -6.18 -7.67
N LYS A 39 -10.88 -6.48 -7.47
CA LYS A 39 -9.85 -6.40 -8.52
C LYS A 39 -9.62 -7.74 -9.25
N GLY A 40 -10.39 -8.78 -8.95
CA GLY A 40 -10.28 -10.10 -9.60
C GLY A 40 -9.00 -10.88 -9.26
N LEU A 41 -8.33 -10.54 -8.17
CA LEU A 41 -7.08 -11.14 -7.70
C LEU A 41 -7.26 -12.10 -6.51
N ALA A 42 -8.45 -12.19 -5.90
CA ALA A 42 -8.68 -13.06 -4.74
C ALA A 42 -8.38 -14.55 -4.99
N SER A 43 -8.51 -15.01 -6.25
CA SER A 43 -8.19 -16.38 -6.66
C SER A 43 -6.75 -16.54 -7.19
N ASP A 44 -5.96 -15.48 -7.23
CA ASP A 44 -4.61 -15.51 -7.77
C ASP A 44 -3.67 -16.26 -6.82
N PRO A 45 -3.03 -17.35 -7.28
CA PRO A 45 -2.20 -18.21 -6.43
C PRO A 45 -0.96 -17.49 -5.88
N GLU A 46 -0.51 -16.40 -6.50
CA GLU A 46 0.64 -15.64 -6.00
C GLU A 46 0.31 -14.85 -4.73
N ILE A 47 -0.88 -14.23 -4.64
CA ILE A 47 -1.24 -13.39 -3.49
C ILE A 47 -2.03 -14.15 -2.42
N LYS A 48 -2.65 -15.27 -2.79
CA LYS A 48 -3.47 -16.09 -1.90
C LYS A 48 -2.76 -16.47 -0.58
N PRO A 49 -1.47 -16.86 -0.56
CA PRO A 49 -0.80 -17.21 0.70
C PRO A 49 -0.79 -16.06 1.71
N TRP A 50 -0.57 -14.82 1.26
CA TRP A 50 -0.55 -13.66 2.16
C TRP A 50 -1.95 -13.17 2.52
N LEU A 51 -2.90 -13.25 1.58
CA LEU A 51 -4.29 -12.82 1.77
C LEU A 51 -5.05 -13.70 2.79
N TYR A 52 -4.70 -14.97 2.86
CA TYR A 52 -5.26 -15.94 3.82
C TYR A 52 -4.35 -16.16 5.03
N GLU A 53 -3.34 -15.32 5.22
CA GLU A 53 -2.38 -15.40 6.32
C GLU A 53 -1.66 -16.75 6.45
N LEU A 54 -1.61 -17.53 5.36
CA LEU A 54 -0.88 -18.79 5.30
C LEU A 54 0.63 -18.56 5.44
N VAL A 55 1.10 -17.39 5.00
CA VAL A 55 2.49 -16.93 5.11
C VAL A 55 2.49 -15.48 5.58
N PRO A 56 3.23 -15.12 6.64
CA PRO A 56 3.42 -13.73 7.02
C PRO A 56 4.34 -13.03 6.02
N VAL A 57 4.04 -11.78 5.68
CA VAL A 57 4.95 -10.96 4.86
C VAL A 57 6.05 -10.41 5.76
N LYS A 58 7.31 -10.65 5.40
CA LYS A 58 8.42 -10.03 6.13
C LYS A 58 8.53 -8.56 5.71
N PRO A 59 8.89 -7.63 6.61
CA PRO A 59 9.12 -6.24 6.26
C PRO A 59 10.09 -6.09 5.07
N LYS A 60 11.14 -6.92 5.03
CA LYS A 60 12.10 -6.97 3.92
C LYS A 60 11.42 -7.21 2.56
N ASP A 61 10.52 -8.20 2.48
CA ASP A 61 9.82 -8.54 1.24
C ASP A 61 8.90 -7.39 0.80
N CYS A 62 8.25 -6.74 1.76
CA CYS A 62 7.44 -5.55 1.47
C CYS A 62 8.28 -4.40 0.90
N TYR A 63 9.48 -4.15 1.46
CA TYR A 63 10.39 -3.14 0.92
C TYR A 63 10.87 -3.46 -0.49
N GLU A 64 11.21 -4.72 -0.76
CA GLU A 64 11.56 -5.16 -2.10
C GLU A 64 10.41 -4.92 -3.07
N TRP A 65 9.14 -5.17 -2.70
CA TRP A 65 8.00 -4.89 -3.57
C TRP A 65 7.80 -3.41 -3.87
N VAL A 66 7.99 -2.54 -2.87
CA VAL A 66 7.96 -1.09 -3.07
C VAL A 66 9.10 -0.65 -4.00
N LYS A 67 10.30 -1.19 -3.79
CA LYS A 67 11.46 -0.92 -4.64
C LYS A 67 11.25 -1.43 -6.08
N GLU A 68 10.68 -2.62 -6.27
CA GLU A 68 10.33 -3.18 -7.57
C GLU A 68 9.22 -2.39 -8.29
N TYR A 69 8.40 -1.65 -7.54
CA TYR A 69 7.36 -0.79 -8.09
C TYR A 69 7.91 0.59 -8.47
N LEU A 70 8.72 1.21 -7.61
CA LEU A 70 9.23 2.56 -7.81
C LEU A 70 10.57 2.62 -8.56
N GLY A 71 11.31 1.50 -8.65
CA GLY A 71 12.65 1.43 -9.22
C GLY A 71 13.79 1.70 -8.23
N ASP A 72 15.03 1.72 -8.73
CA ASP A 72 16.25 1.89 -7.91
C ASP A 72 16.45 3.31 -7.37
N HIS A 73 15.88 4.32 -8.04
CA HIS A 73 16.00 5.74 -7.68
C HIS A 73 14.63 6.43 -7.66
N PRO A 74 13.76 6.08 -6.69
CA PRO A 74 12.43 6.67 -6.59
C PRO A 74 12.51 8.17 -6.26
N THR A 75 11.80 8.97 -7.02
CA THR A 75 11.61 10.40 -6.74
C THR A 75 10.48 10.61 -5.75
N PRO A 76 10.40 11.79 -5.10
CA PRO A 76 9.26 12.16 -4.26
C PRO A 76 7.91 12.01 -4.98
N GLU A 77 7.90 12.29 -6.28
CA GLU A 77 6.72 12.17 -7.14
C GLU A 77 6.31 10.70 -7.32
N ASP A 78 7.26 9.77 -7.47
CA ASP A 78 6.96 8.34 -7.58
C ASP A 78 6.29 7.80 -6.31
N TYR A 79 6.76 8.23 -5.14
CA TYR A 79 6.12 7.90 -3.87
C TYR A 79 4.69 8.45 -3.79
N GLY A 80 4.49 9.68 -4.27
CA GLY A 80 3.17 10.30 -4.35
C GLY A 80 2.23 9.54 -5.30
N ASN A 81 2.73 9.14 -6.46
CA ASN A 81 2.00 8.33 -7.43
C ASN A 81 1.61 6.96 -6.85
N LEU A 82 2.49 6.32 -6.08
CA LEU A 82 2.16 5.07 -5.39
C LEU A 82 1.07 5.26 -4.33
N ILE A 83 1.14 6.33 -3.54
CA ILE A 83 0.07 6.67 -2.59
C ILE A 83 -1.23 6.87 -3.33
N ALA A 84 -1.26 7.72 -4.36
CA ALA A 84 -2.46 7.98 -5.15
C ALA A 84 -3.01 6.70 -5.80
N ALA A 85 -2.13 5.81 -6.28
CA ALA A 85 -2.54 4.54 -6.86
C ALA A 85 -3.15 3.58 -5.82
N ILE A 86 -2.60 3.53 -4.60
CA ILE A 86 -3.16 2.74 -3.49
C ILE A 86 -4.47 3.37 -2.99
N SER A 87 -4.51 4.69 -2.88
CA SER A 87 -5.69 5.43 -2.46
C SER A 87 -6.82 5.25 -3.48
N GLY A 88 -6.57 5.38 -4.78
CA GLY A 88 -7.53 5.02 -5.84
C GLY A 88 -7.84 3.52 -5.95
N LEU A 89 -7.03 2.65 -5.34
CA LEU A 89 -7.34 1.23 -5.21
C LEU A 89 -8.38 0.99 -4.10
N ILE A 90 -8.22 1.68 -2.97
CA ILE A 90 -9.06 1.63 -1.77
C ILE A 90 -10.37 2.39 -1.97
N TYR A 91 -10.31 3.56 -2.63
CA TYR A 91 -11.45 4.43 -2.87
C TYR A 91 -11.81 4.43 -4.35
N SER A 92 -12.96 3.85 -4.70
CA SER A 92 -13.48 3.88 -6.08
C SER A 92 -14.27 5.14 -6.41
N ASP A 93 -14.78 5.87 -5.41
CA ASP A 93 -15.66 7.03 -5.58
C ASP A 93 -15.10 8.27 -4.87
N GLY A 94 -14.30 9.07 -5.59
CA GLY A 94 -14.18 10.53 -5.45
C GLY A 94 -13.67 11.19 -4.15
N ASP A 95 -13.83 10.59 -2.96
CA ASP A 95 -13.53 11.20 -1.65
C ASP A 95 -12.03 11.32 -1.33
N VAL A 96 -11.19 10.88 -2.27
CA VAL A 96 -9.76 10.60 -2.08
C VAL A 96 -8.88 11.85 -2.09
N ALA A 97 -9.33 12.89 -2.78
CA ALA A 97 -8.47 14.03 -3.16
C ALA A 97 -7.91 14.80 -1.96
N VAL A 98 -8.67 14.89 -0.84
CA VAL A 98 -8.26 15.68 0.33
C VAL A 98 -7.25 14.94 1.20
N GLU A 99 -7.46 13.65 1.44
CA GLU A 99 -6.54 12.85 2.25
C GLU A 99 -5.26 12.50 1.45
N GLU A 100 -5.36 12.31 0.14
CA GLU A 100 -4.19 12.22 -0.76
C GLU A 100 -3.35 13.49 -0.70
N ALA A 101 -3.95 14.67 -0.85
CA ALA A 101 -3.22 15.95 -0.80
C ALA A 101 -2.49 16.15 0.53
N ARG A 102 -3.10 15.74 1.65
CA ARG A 102 -2.47 15.79 2.97
C ARG A 102 -1.29 14.82 3.08
N LEU A 103 -1.42 13.59 2.59
CA LEU A 103 -0.33 12.62 2.62
C LEU A 103 0.81 13.03 1.69
N LEU A 104 0.50 13.50 0.49
CA LEU A 104 1.45 14.01 -0.49
C LEU A 104 2.26 15.17 0.09
N SER A 105 1.59 16.11 0.76
CA SER A 105 2.26 17.23 1.43
C SER A 105 3.22 16.75 2.52
N GLN A 106 2.81 15.78 3.35
CA GLN A 106 3.68 15.19 4.36
C GLN A 106 4.86 14.46 3.74
N LEU A 107 4.64 13.76 2.62
CA LEU A 107 5.67 13.00 1.96
C LEU A 107 6.67 13.90 1.22
N GLU A 108 6.21 15.00 0.61
CA GLU A 108 7.08 16.04 0.08
C GLU A 108 7.96 16.64 1.18
N GLU A 109 7.41 16.96 2.35
CA GLU A 109 8.14 17.52 3.48
C GLU A 109 9.19 16.55 4.03
N LEU A 110 8.83 15.27 4.11
CA LEU A 110 9.75 14.18 4.47
C LEU A 110 10.84 13.99 3.41
N SER A 111 10.50 14.07 2.12
CA SER A 111 11.44 13.87 1.02
C SER A 111 12.45 15.01 0.88
N LYS A 112 12.01 16.25 1.13
CA LYS A 112 12.87 17.44 1.23
C LYS A 112 13.87 17.29 2.37
N SER A 113 13.47 16.60 3.44
CA SER A 113 14.32 16.27 4.59
C SER A 113 15.18 15.01 4.38
N SER A 114 14.88 14.18 3.38
CA SER A 114 15.45 12.83 3.22
C SER A 114 16.55 12.71 2.15
N ARG A 115 17.27 13.79 1.81
CA ARG A 115 18.46 13.70 0.93
C ARG A 115 19.54 12.70 1.41
N ALA A 116 19.37 12.09 2.59
CA ALA A 116 20.29 11.09 3.13
C ALA A 116 19.64 10.02 4.05
N ASN A 117 18.33 9.69 3.94
CA ASN A 117 17.70 8.81 4.94
C ASN A 117 17.18 7.46 4.39
N PRO A 118 17.80 6.31 4.73
CA PRO A 118 17.33 4.98 4.33
C PRO A 118 15.96 4.57 4.92
N ALA A 119 15.38 5.38 5.79
CA ALA A 119 14.08 5.15 6.41
C ALA A 119 12.87 5.61 5.57
N ALA A 120 13.07 6.21 4.39
CA ALA A 120 11.97 6.70 3.54
C ALA A 120 10.92 5.63 3.18
N PRO A 121 11.29 4.38 2.80
CA PRO A 121 10.33 3.33 2.49
C PRO A 121 9.49 2.90 3.71
N THR A 122 10.11 2.88 4.90
CA THR A 122 9.42 2.53 6.15
C THR A 122 8.39 3.57 6.53
N THR A 123 8.74 4.86 6.39
CA THR A 123 7.80 5.95 6.68
C THR A 123 6.63 5.94 5.71
N LEU A 124 6.91 5.74 4.41
CA LEU A 124 5.88 5.60 3.38
C LEU A 124 4.91 4.47 3.73
N LEU A 125 5.43 3.26 4.00
CA LEU A 125 4.57 2.13 4.26
C LEU A 125 3.74 2.30 5.54
N LYS A 126 4.30 2.95 6.58
CA LYS A 126 3.53 3.35 7.77
C LYS A 126 2.42 4.35 7.44
N GLN A 127 2.65 5.26 6.49
CA GLN A 127 1.60 6.19 6.04
C GLN A 127 0.50 5.46 5.25
N ILE A 128 0.88 4.56 4.34
CA ILE A 128 -0.07 3.68 3.62
C ILE A 128 -0.89 2.87 4.63
N GLN A 129 -0.23 2.28 5.64
CA GLN A 129 -0.89 1.52 6.69
C GLN A 129 -1.87 2.38 7.51
N LYS A 130 -1.51 3.63 7.86
CA LYS A 130 -2.41 4.54 8.57
C LYS A 130 -3.65 4.91 7.76
N LEU A 131 -3.47 5.22 6.47
CA LEU A 131 -4.58 5.49 5.56
C LEU A 131 -5.53 4.30 5.49
N TYR A 132 -4.93 3.14 5.25
CA TYR A 132 -5.63 1.88 5.16
C TYR A 132 -6.41 1.55 6.44
N ARG A 133 -5.77 1.63 7.62
CA ARG A 133 -6.43 1.38 8.91
C ARG A 133 -7.58 2.33 9.18
N ARG A 134 -7.37 3.63 8.97
CA ARG A 134 -8.42 4.63 9.15
C ARG A 134 -9.64 4.31 8.29
N TRP A 135 -9.44 3.74 7.11
CA TRP A 135 -10.54 3.34 6.24
C TRP A 135 -11.25 2.07 6.71
N VAL A 136 -10.48 1.06 7.12
CA VAL A 136 -11.02 -0.15 7.75
C VAL A 136 -11.88 0.20 8.97
N ASP A 137 -11.44 1.18 9.77
CA ASP A 137 -12.20 1.71 10.91
C ASP A 137 -13.47 2.48 10.50
N ILE A 138 -13.51 3.12 9.32
CA ILE A 138 -14.69 3.86 8.83
C ILE A 138 -15.77 2.92 8.29
N GLN A 139 -15.40 1.77 7.74
CA GLN A 139 -16.35 0.79 7.21
C GLN A 139 -16.98 -0.12 8.27
N ASN A 140 -16.46 -0.13 9.50
CA ASN A 140 -16.88 -1.01 10.59
C ASN A 140 -17.75 -0.25 11.60
#